data_AF-A0A3D3KU76-F1
#
_entry.id   AF-A0A3D3KU76-F1
#
_cell.length_a   1.000
_cell.length_b   1.000
_cell.length_c   1.000
_cell.angle_alpha   90.00
_cell.angle_beta   90.00
_cell.angle_gamma   90.00
#
_symmetry.space_group_name_H-M   'P 1'
#
loop_
_entity.id
_entity.type
_entity.pdbx_description
1 polymer ?
#
loop_
_entity_poly.entity_id
_entity_poly.type
_entity_poly.pdbx_seq_one_letter_code
_entity_poly.pdbx_strand_id
1 'polypeptide(L)' 'MPSVAERVVELVSKQMGVNAQQITPQTSFVNDLGADSLDTVELIMEFE' A
#
# COMPACT_ATOMS: atom_id res chain seq x y z
N MET A 1 8.07 18.32 1.14
CA MET A 1 8.16 17.06 1.91
C MET A 1 7.11 16.13 1.36
N PRO A 2 7.43 14.89 0.98
CA PRO A 2 6.41 13.95 0.52
C PRO A 2 5.42 13.75 1.66
N SER A 3 4.15 13.79 1.31
CA SER A 3 3.06 13.50 2.25
C SER A 3 3.11 12.04 2.69
N VAL A 4 2.56 11.74 3.87
CA VAL A 4 2.45 10.34 4.33
C VAL A 4 1.72 9.49 3.29
N ALA A 5 0.69 10.04 2.64
CA ALA A 5 -0.03 9.37 1.57
C ALA A 5 0.87 9.00 0.38
N GLU A 6 1.73 9.91 -0.09
CA GLU A 6 2.67 9.62 -1.18
C GLU A 6 3.66 8.51 -0.80
N ARG A 7 4.20 8.54 0.42
CA ARG A 7 5.12 7.48 0.90
C ARG A 7 4.42 6.13 0.99
N VAL A 8 3.18 6.10 1.49
CA VAL A 8 2.39 4.86 1.59
C VAL A 8 2.06 4.32 0.21
N VAL A 9 1.61 5.16 -0.71
CA VAL A 9 1.30 4.77 -2.10
C VAL A 9 2.54 4.21 -2.80
N GLU A 10 3.69 4.84 -2.62
CA GLU A 10 4.96 4.40 -3.22
C GLU A 10 5.43 3.05 -2.63
N LEU A 11 5.32 2.87 -1.31
CA LEU A 11 5.64 1.60 -0.65
C LEU A 11 4.72 0.47 -1.12
N VAL A 12 3.41 0.72 -1.11
CA VAL A 12 2.39 -0.27 -1.49
C VAL A 12 2.51 -0.61 -2.96
N SER A 13 2.73 0.38 -3.83
CA SER A 13 2.97 0.17 -5.26
C SER A 13 4.17 -0.74 -5.50
N LYS A 14 5.24 -0.56 -4.72
CA LYS A 14 6.47 -1.35 -4.81
C LYS A 14 6.30 -2.76 -4.23
N GLN A 15 5.65 -2.89 -3.07
CA GLN A 15 5.45 -4.17 -2.37
C GLN A 15 4.47 -5.07 -3.13
N MET A 16 3.34 -4.49 -3.56
CA MET A 16 2.26 -5.22 -4.24
C MET A 16 2.45 -5.31 -5.75
N GLY A 17 3.44 -4.61 -6.33
CA GLY A 17 3.68 -4.57 -7.77
C GLY A 17 2.55 -3.92 -8.58
N VAL A 18 1.72 -3.11 -7.93
CA VAL A 18 0.58 -2.41 -8.53
C VAL A 18 0.94 -0.98 -8.87
N ASN A 19 0.26 -0.38 -9.83
CA ASN A 19 0.57 0.98 -10.23
C ASN A 19 0.07 1.98 -9.16
N ALA A 20 0.91 2.93 -8.75
CA ALA A 20 0.56 3.99 -7.79
C ALA A 20 -0.72 4.75 -8.18
N GLN A 21 -1.01 4.84 -9.48
CA GLN A 21 -2.21 5.48 -10.02
C GLN A 21 -3.50 4.71 -9.72
N GLN A 22 -3.41 3.42 -9.43
CA GLN A 22 -4.54 2.56 -9.04
C GLN A 22 -4.77 2.57 -7.53
N ILE A 23 -3.83 3.11 -6.75
CA ILE A 23 -3.94 3.23 -5.30
C ILE A 23 -4.61 4.57 -4.99
N THR A 24 -5.87 4.50 -4.62
CA THR A 24 -6.66 5.64 -4.17
C THR A 24 -6.90 5.55 -2.66
N PRO A 25 -7.25 6.66 -1.99
CA PRO A 25 -7.65 6.61 -0.58
C PRO A 25 -8.89 5.73 -0.31
N GLN A 26 -9.65 5.39 -1.36
CA GLN A 26 -10.81 4.50 -1.26
C GLN A 26 -10.45 3.03 -1.57
N THR A 27 -9.24 2.77 -2.07
CA THR A 27 -8.79 1.42 -2.44
C THR A 27 -8.60 0.57 -1.18
N SER A 28 -9.20 -0.62 -1.17
CA SER A 28 -9.01 -1.63 -0.15
C SER A 28 -7.77 -2.46 -0.44
N PHE A 29 -6.83 -2.52 0.49
CA PHE A 29 -5.63 -3.36 0.38
C PHE A 29 -5.99 -4.84 0.16
N VAL A 30 -7.00 -5.34 0.86
CA VAL A 30 -7.38 -6.76 0.77
C VAL A 30 -8.25 -7.05 -0.46
N ASN A 31 -9.26 -6.22 -0.71
CA ASN A 31 -10.24 -6.52 -1.76
C ASN A 31 -9.80 -6.05 -3.16
N ASP A 32 -9.09 -4.93 -3.26
CA ASP A 32 -8.73 -4.31 -4.54
C ASP A 32 -7.28 -4.59 -4.92
N LEU A 33 -6.37 -4.65 -3.94
CA LEU A 33 -4.96 -4.97 -4.16
C LEU A 33 -4.64 -6.45 -3.92
N GLY A 34 -5.59 -7.22 -3.38
CA GLY A 34 -5.40 -8.64 -3.11
C GLY A 34 -4.36 -8.93 -2.04
N ALA A 35 -4.06 -7.96 -1.17
CA ALA A 35 -3.13 -8.14 -0.05
C ALA A 35 -3.70 -9.17 0.91
N ASP A 36 -2.88 -10.16 1.26
CA ASP A 36 -3.26 -11.14 2.25
C ASP A 36 -3.06 -10.58 3.69
N SER A 37 -3.46 -11.38 4.69
CA SER A 37 -3.30 -10.99 6.09
C SER A 37 -1.82 -10.88 6.52
N LEU A 38 -0.90 -11.50 5.80
CA LEU A 38 0.54 -11.43 6.06
C LEU A 38 1.12 -10.14 5.45
N ASP A 39 0.78 -9.83 4.19
CA ASP A 39 1.19 -8.64 3.45
C ASP A 39 0.82 -7.36 4.20
N THR A 40 -0.38 -7.32 4.78
CA THR A 40 -0.85 -6.19 5.58
C THR A 40 -0.07 -6.01 6.88
N VAL A 41 0.37 -7.10 7.52
CA VAL A 41 1.20 -7.06 8.74
C VAL A 41 2.63 -6.64 8.40
N GLU A 42 3.20 -7.15 7.31
CA GLU A 42 4.51 -6.73 6.81
C GLU A 42 4.54 -5.24 6.46
N LEU A 43 3.50 -4.73 5.78
CA LEU A 43 3.35 -3.30 5.49
C LEU A 43 3.35 -2.47 6.78
N ILE A 44 2.60 -2.88 7.80
CA ILE A 44 2.57 -2.15 9.08
C ILE A 44 3.95 -2.16 9.76
N MET A 45 4.68 -3.27 9.72
CA MET A 45 6.04 -3.35 10.27
C MET A 45 7.05 -2.50 9.49
N GLU A 46 6.88 -2.30 8.18
CA GLU A 46 7.71 -1.37 7.40
C GLU A 46 7.37 0.10 7.65
N PHE A 47 6.17 0.39 8.17
CA PHE A 47 5.71 1.74 8.52
C PHE A 47 5.96 2.13 9.99
N GLU A 48 6.20 1.17 10.89
CA GLU A 48 6.61 1.38 12.29
C GLU A 48 8.05 1.94 12.39
#